data_AF-I0WAB1-F1
#
_entry.id   AF-I0WAB1-F1
#
_cell.length_a   1.000
_cell.length_b   1.000
_cell.length_c   1.000
_cell.angle_alpha   90.00
_cell.angle_beta   90.00
_cell.angle_gamma   90.00
#
_symmetry.space_group_name_H-M   'P 1'
#
loop_
_entity.id
_entity.type
_entity.pdbx_description
1 polymer ?
#
loop_
_entity_poly.entity_id
_entity_poly.type
_entity_poly.pdbx_seq_one_letter_code
_entity_poly.pdbx_strand_id
1 'polypeptide(L)'
;MSVRMLALGCAVIAPIGLVSACGSRGGSAPDPDPSSAATYTAAACPSPNVAGVPQLDLGPGFSCGTLTVPEDRSRPDGRRIDLAVTRLVATSPTPRPDPLVYLTGGPGGPALAGAAQIATLGLNRDRDVLFLAQRGTMHSDPFLPCLEIDEFQSAQTGHGRLPRETGRRLRHELPRRVQMPVFTTG
;
A
#
# COMPACT_ATOMS: atom_id res chain seq x y z
N MET A 1 42.93 65.10 12.06
CA MET A 1 44.34 64.68 12.27
C MET A 1 44.65 63.61 11.23
N SER A 2 45.41 64.01 10.22
CA SER A 2 45.84 63.20 9.10
C SER A 2 47.12 62.46 9.47
N VAL A 3 47.25 61.18 9.13
CA VAL A 3 48.57 60.58 8.91
C VAL A 3 48.50 59.68 7.69
N ARG A 4 49.24 60.09 6.66
CA ARG A 4 49.52 59.33 5.45
C ARG A 4 50.84 58.56 5.64
N MET A 5 50.82 57.31 5.15
CA MET A 5 51.85 56.68 4.31
C MET A 5 53.21 56.34 4.95
N LEU A 6 53.55 55.04 4.93
CA LEU A 6 54.89 54.60 4.51
C LEU A 6 54.80 53.19 3.90
N ALA A 7 55.23 53.06 2.65
CA ALA A 7 55.39 51.80 1.95
C ALA A 7 56.80 51.24 2.19
N LEU A 8 56.94 49.91 2.34
CA LEU A 8 58.24 49.25 2.27
C LEU A 8 58.12 47.84 1.66
N GLY A 9 58.59 47.73 0.42
CA GLY A 9 59.46 46.68 -0.15
C GLY A 9 59.22 45.18 0.07
N CYS A 10 58.99 44.50 -1.05
CA CYS A 10 59.55 43.20 -1.50
C CYS A 10 59.71 42.03 -0.51
N ALA A 11 58.99 40.93 -0.78
CA ALA A 11 59.62 39.69 -1.26
C ALA A 11 58.54 38.69 -1.69
N VAL A 12 58.56 38.31 -2.96
CA VAL A 12 57.81 37.17 -3.50
C VAL A 12 58.55 35.91 -3.09
N ILE A 13 57.94 35.08 -2.23
CA ILE A 13 58.29 33.67 -2.10
C ILE A 13 56.99 32.88 -2.06
N ALA A 14 56.68 32.22 -3.17
CA ALA A 14 55.63 31.24 -3.26
C ALA A 14 56.16 29.87 -2.80
N PRO A 15 55.47 29.18 -1.88
CA PRO A 15 55.54 27.73 -1.82
C PRO A 15 54.22 27.13 -2.34
N ILE A 16 54.40 26.23 -3.30
CA ILE A 16 53.42 25.25 -3.79
C ILE A 16 52.89 24.45 -2.59
N GLY A 17 51.56 24.44 -2.39
CA GLY A 17 50.96 23.73 -1.25
C GLY A 17 49.49 23.40 -1.46
N LEU A 18 49.25 22.21 -2.02
CA LEU A 18 48.02 21.41 -2.08
C LEU A 18 46.67 22.12 -2.30
N VAL A 19 46.17 21.96 -3.54
CA VAL A 19 44.74 22.08 -3.86
C VAL A 19 43.99 20.93 -3.19
N SER A 20 43.43 21.15 -2.00
CA SER A 20 42.41 20.25 -1.44
C SER A 20 41.04 20.69 -1.94
N ALA A 21 40.75 20.36 -3.21
CA ALA A 21 39.40 20.45 -3.73
C ALA A 21 38.59 19.28 -3.13
N CYS A 22 37.86 19.52 -2.05
CA CYS A 22 36.70 18.69 -1.72
C CYS A 22 35.64 18.93 -2.80
N GLY A 23 35.84 18.29 -3.96
CA GLY A 23 34.79 18.10 -4.94
C GLY A 23 33.81 17.08 -4.37
N SER A 24 32.87 17.54 -3.56
CA SER A 24 31.67 16.78 -3.23
C SER A 24 30.87 16.63 -4.52
N ARG A 25 31.20 15.65 -5.36
CA ARG A 25 30.23 15.05 -6.27
C ARG A 25 29.27 14.21 -5.42
N GLY A 26 28.50 14.90 -4.59
CA GLY A 26 27.22 14.40 -4.10
C GLY A 26 26.22 14.54 -5.23
N GLY A 27 26.44 13.81 -6.32
CA GLY A 27 25.34 13.48 -7.21
C GLY A 27 24.47 12.53 -6.42
N SER A 28 23.48 13.06 -5.70
CA SER A 28 22.33 12.26 -5.31
C SER A 28 21.81 11.67 -6.62
N ALA A 29 22.04 10.37 -6.82
CA ALA A 29 21.22 9.64 -7.77
C ALA A 29 19.77 9.99 -7.43
N PRO A 30 18.91 10.29 -8.42
CA PRO A 30 17.49 10.43 -8.15
C PRO A 30 17.08 9.17 -7.40
N ASP A 31 16.54 9.32 -6.18
CA ASP A 31 15.94 8.20 -5.49
C ASP A 31 14.97 7.54 -6.49
N PRO A 32 15.03 6.21 -6.66
CA PRO A 32 14.12 5.53 -7.56
C PRO A 32 12.71 5.93 -7.14
N ASP A 33 11.97 6.55 -8.06
CA ASP A 33 10.62 7.03 -7.81
C ASP A 33 9.82 5.85 -7.23
N PRO A 34 9.28 5.93 -6.00
CA PRO A 34 8.55 4.83 -5.39
C PRO A 34 7.35 4.37 -6.24
N SER A 35 6.92 5.22 -7.19
CA SER A 35 5.93 4.91 -8.23
C SER A 35 6.40 3.83 -9.23
N SER A 36 7.69 3.73 -9.51
CA SER A 36 8.27 2.76 -10.47
C SER A 36 8.09 1.30 -10.05
N ALA A 37 7.82 1.03 -8.78
CA ALA A 37 7.75 -0.33 -8.26
C ALA A 37 6.33 -0.90 -8.22
N ALA A 38 5.27 -0.16 -8.56
CA ALA A 38 3.90 -0.64 -8.50
C ALA A 38 3.27 -0.73 -9.89
N THR A 39 2.50 -1.80 -10.14
CA THR A 39 1.79 -2.00 -11.41
C THR A 39 0.32 -2.25 -11.13
N TYR A 40 -0.56 -1.54 -11.83
CA TYR A 40 -2.00 -1.78 -11.77
C TYR A 40 -2.46 -2.56 -13.00
N THR A 41 -3.32 -3.54 -12.82
CA THR A 41 -3.98 -4.28 -13.91
C THR A 41 -5.47 -4.37 -13.61
N ALA A 42 -6.32 -4.00 -14.57
CA ALA A 42 -7.77 -4.17 -14.43
C ALA A 42 -8.14 -5.65 -14.35
N ALA A 43 -9.15 -5.98 -13.55
CA ALA A 43 -9.61 -7.34 -13.33
C ALA A 43 -11.13 -7.38 -13.20
N ALA A 44 -11.71 -8.58 -13.36
CA ALA A 44 -13.11 -8.79 -13.03
C ALA A 44 -13.34 -8.59 -11.53
N CYS A 45 -14.49 -8.01 -11.16
CA CYS A 45 -14.88 -7.95 -9.76
C CYS A 45 -15.25 -9.33 -9.22
N PRO A 46 -14.95 -9.63 -7.95
CA PRO A 46 -15.33 -10.90 -7.33
C PRO A 46 -16.86 -11.04 -7.30
N SER A 47 -17.34 -12.22 -7.67
CA SER A 47 -18.76 -12.59 -7.64
C SER A 47 -18.90 -14.08 -7.24
N PRO A 48 -19.46 -14.39 -6.06
CA PRO A 48 -19.88 -13.45 -5.03
C PRO A 48 -18.69 -12.68 -4.44
N ASN A 49 -18.92 -11.47 -3.94
CA ASN A 49 -17.89 -10.69 -3.24
C ASN A 49 -17.53 -11.37 -1.92
N VAL A 50 -18.55 -11.71 -1.13
CA VAL A 50 -18.40 -12.52 0.10
C VAL A 50 -19.32 -13.73 -0.01
N ALA A 51 -18.74 -14.93 0.07
CA ALA A 51 -19.50 -16.17 0.01
C ALA A 51 -20.59 -16.21 1.09
N GLY A 52 -21.84 -16.40 0.66
CA GLY A 52 -23.00 -16.49 1.57
C GLY A 52 -23.55 -15.17 2.07
N VAL A 53 -23.03 -14.01 1.62
CA VAL A 53 -23.50 -12.68 2.04
C VAL A 53 -23.83 -11.81 0.81
N PRO A 54 -24.94 -12.09 0.10
CA PRO A 54 -25.26 -11.42 -1.18
C PRO A 54 -25.48 -9.90 -1.05
N GLN A 55 -25.76 -9.40 0.15
CA GLN A 55 -25.90 -7.96 0.42
C GLN A 55 -24.56 -7.21 0.25
N LEU A 56 -23.44 -7.93 0.20
CA LEU A 56 -22.11 -7.37 -0.03
C LEU A 56 -21.65 -7.51 -1.49
N ASP A 57 -22.46 -8.06 -2.39
CA ASP A 57 -22.08 -8.20 -3.80
C ASP A 57 -21.96 -6.84 -4.49
N LEU A 58 -20.99 -6.74 -5.40
CA LEU A 58 -20.69 -5.50 -6.11
C LEU A 58 -21.65 -5.31 -7.28
N GLY A 59 -22.30 -4.14 -7.30
CA GLY A 59 -23.18 -3.72 -8.39
C GLY A 59 -22.42 -3.13 -9.59
N PRO A 60 -23.15 -2.70 -10.64
CA PRO A 60 -22.57 -2.17 -11.88
C PRO A 60 -21.80 -0.84 -11.72
N GLY A 61 -21.95 -0.14 -10.60
CA GLY A 61 -21.20 1.08 -10.29
C GLY A 61 -19.76 0.82 -9.86
N PHE A 62 -19.32 -0.44 -9.82
CA PHE A 62 -17.98 -0.83 -9.39
C PHE A 62 -17.15 -1.38 -10.55
N SER A 63 -15.87 -1.01 -10.56
CA SER A 63 -14.83 -1.68 -11.35
C SER A 63 -13.70 -2.15 -10.45
N CYS A 64 -12.98 -3.20 -10.86
CA CYS A 64 -11.96 -3.82 -10.04
C CYS A 64 -10.63 -3.95 -10.77
N GLY A 65 -9.58 -4.15 -9.98
CA GLY A 65 -8.25 -4.42 -10.47
C GLY A 65 -7.32 -4.84 -9.34
N THR A 66 -6.10 -5.12 -9.75
CA THR A 66 -5.03 -5.59 -8.88
C THR A 66 -3.88 -4.60 -8.93
N LEU A 67 -3.43 -4.17 -7.75
CA LEU A 67 -2.21 -3.41 -7.58
C LEU A 67 -1.10 -4.34 -7.09
N THR A 68 -0.19 -4.70 -7.99
CA THR A 68 0.97 -5.53 -7.70
C THR A 68 2.10 -4.65 -7.17
N VAL A 69 2.64 -4.98 -5.99
CA VAL A 69 3.68 -4.22 -5.29
C VAL A 69 4.77 -5.14 -4.73
N PRO A 70 5.97 -4.64 -4.40
CA PRO A 70 6.94 -5.41 -3.63
C PRO A 70 6.37 -5.78 -2.26
N GLU A 71 6.55 -7.04 -1.86
CA GLU A 71 6.28 -7.51 -0.49
C GLU A 71 7.13 -6.71 0.51
N ASP A 72 8.40 -6.54 0.18
CA ASP A 72 9.41 -5.79 0.92
C ASP A 72 9.86 -4.58 0.09
N ARG A 73 9.57 -3.37 0.57
CA ARG A 73 9.90 -2.13 -0.15
C ARG A 73 11.41 -1.88 -0.26
N SER A 74 12.21 -2.49 0.60
CA SER A 74 13.68 -2.41 0.51
C SER A 74 14.27 -3.33 -0.57
N ARG A 75 13.48 -4.28 -1.08
CA ARG A 75 13.84 -5.23 -2.13
C ARG A 75 12.85 -5.11 -3.29
N PRO A 76 12.97 -4.07 -4.15
CA PRO A 76 12.00 -3.78 -5.21
C PRO A 76 11.84 -4.92 -6.23
N ASP A 77 12.92 -5.67 -6.47
CA ASP A 77 12.96 -6.85 -7.35
C ASP A 77 12.65 -8.17 -6.61
N GLY A 78 12.26 -8.09 -5.33
CA GLY A 78 11.91 -9.23 -4.51
C GLY A 78 10.52 -9.80 -4.81
N ARG A 79 10.01 -10.63 -3.90
CA ARG A 79 8.66 -11.19 -4.02
C ARG A 79 7.63 -10.06 -4.16
N ARG A 80 6.67 -10.28 -5.06
CA ARG A 80 5.54 -9.39 -5.32
C ARG A 80 4.30 -9.90 -4.60
N ILE A 81 3.43 -8.98 -4.20
CA ILE A 81 2.10 -9.27 -3.66
C ILE A 81 1.07 -8.43 -4.39
N ASP A 82 -0.15 -8.93 -4.42
CA ASP A 82 -1.26 -8.35 -5.13
C ASP A 82 -2.29 -7.81 -4.14
N LEU A 83 -2.65 -6.54 -4.31
CA LEU A 83 -3.66 -5.88 -3.50
C LEU A 83 -4.89 -5.62 -4.36
N ALA A 84 -6.06 -6.07 -3.91
CA ALA A 84 -7.30 -5.73 -4.58
C ALA A 84 -7.57 -4.23 -4.49
N VAL A 85 -7.95 -3.65 -5.62
CA VAL A 85 -8.44 -2.29 -5.74
C VAL A 85 -9.84 -2.36 -6.33
N THR A 86 -10.80 -1.75 -5.65
CA THR A 86 -12.15 -1.59 -6.18
C THR A 86 -12.45 -0.10 -6.31
N ARG A 87 -12.94 0.31 -7.48
CA ARG A 87 -13.36 1.69 -7.76
C ARG A 87 -14.87 1.75 -7.78
N LEU A 88 -15.47 2.53 -6.90
CA LEU A 88 -16.82 3.04 -7.05
C LEU A 88 -16.77 4.26 -7.97
N VAL A 89 -17.39 4.13 -9.12
CA VAL A 89 -17.34 5.15 -10.18
C VAL A 89 -18.11 6.39 -9.76
N ALA A 90 -17.56 7.56 -10.05
CA ALA A 90 -18.23 8.82 -9.81
C ALA A 90 -19.58 8.94 -10.54
N THR A 91 -20.59 9.57 -9.94
CA THR A 91 -21.88 9.77 -10.60
C THR A 91 -21.91 11.00 -11.53
N SER A 92 -21.05 11.99 -11.27
CA SER A 92 -20.96 13.18 -12.11
C SER A 92 -20.47 12.81 -13.52
N PRO A 93 -21.04 13.38 -14.60
CA PRO A 93 -20.52 13.21 -15.95
C PRO A 93 -19.16 13.92 -16.16
N THR A 94 -18.78 14.80 -15.24
CA THR A 94 -17.48 15.51 -15.22
C THR A 94 -16.84 15.36 -13.83
N PRO A 95 -16.38 14.14 -13.49
CA PRO A 95 -15.79 13.91 -12.18
C PRO A 95 -14.48 14.68 -12.04
N ARG A 96 -14.18 15.10 -10.82
CA ARG A 96 -12.88 15.67 -10.51
C ARG A 96 -11.79 14.60 -10.72
N PRO A 97 -10.59 15.00 -11.19
CA PRO A 97 -9.57 14.05 -11.63
C PRO A 97 -8.94 13.24 -10.48
N ASP A 98 -8.96 13.76 -9.24
CA ASP A 98 -8.41 13.07 -8.07
C ASP A 98 -9.46 12.21 -7.33
N PRO A 99 -9.14 10.93 -7.02
CA PRO A 99 -10.06 10.05 -6.31
C PRO A 99 -10.01 10.26 -4.80
N LEU A 100 -11.04 9.78 -4.10
CA LEU A 100 -10.97 9.53 -2.66
C LEU A 100 -10.46 8.10 -2.44
N VAL A 101 -9.48 7.91 -1.55
CA VAL A 101 -9.04 6.57 -1.14
C VAL A 101 -9.63 6.25 0.22
N TYR A 102 -10.49 5.24 0.27
CA TYR A 102 -11.06 4.70 1.48
C TYR A 102 -10.20 3.56 2.00
N LEU A 103 -9.80 3.66 3.26
CA LEU A 103 -9.10 2.62 3.99
C LEU A 103 -10.01 2.13 5.10
N THR A 104 -10.42 0.86 5.02
CA THR A 104 -11.17 0.23 6.11
C THR A 104 -10.36 0.30 7.40
N GLY A 105 -11.03 0.65 8.50
CA GLY A 105 -10.45 0.68 9.83
C GLY A 105 -10.16 -0.72 10.41
N GLY A 106 -9.61 -0.73 11.63
CA GLY A 106 -8.98 -1.93 12.22
C GLY A 106 -7.77 -2.39 11.40
N PRO A 107 -7.14 -3.50 11.76
CA PRO A 107 -6.39 -4.31 10.82
C PRO A 107 -7.20 -5.52 10.37
N GLY A 108 -6.96 -6.00 9.15
CA GLY A 108 -7.47 -7.30 8.70
C GLY A 108 -8.92 -7.30 8.19
N GLY A 109 -9.63 -6.18 8.19
CA GLY A 109 -10.99 -6.07 7.63
C GLY A 109 -11.00 -6.11 6.09
N PRO A 110 -12.12 -6.50 5.46
CA PRO A 110 -12.24 -6.43 4.00
C PRO A 110 -12.28 -4.96 3.54
N ALA A 111 -11.62 -4.66 2.43
CA ALA A 111 -11.58 -3.31 1.84
C ALA A 111 -12.99 -2.72 1.58
N LEU A 112 -13.94 -3.61 1.31
CA LEU A 112 -15.30 -3.28 0.90
C LEU A 112 -16.30 -3.19 2.06
N ALA A 113 -15.86 -3.34 3.33
CA ALA A 113 -16.76 -3.31 4.49
C ALA A 113 -17.65 -2.05 4.57
N GLY A 114 -17.13 -0.90 4.12
CA GLY A 114 -17.85 0.37 4.10
C GLY A 114 -18.47 0.74 2.75
N ALA A 115 -18.33 -0.08 1.71
CA ALA A 115 -18.61 0.34 0.34
C ALA A 115 -20.07 0.75 0.10
N ALA A 116 -21.02 -0.01 0.65
CA ALA A 116 -22.44 0.32 0.56
C ALA A 116 -22.75 1.67 1.26
N GLN A 117 -22.23 1.87 2.47
CA GLN A 117 -22.43 3.12 3.21
C GLN A 117 -21.82 4.33 2.49
N ILE A 118 -20.60 4.18 1.95
CA ILE A 118 -19.91 5.19 1.15
C ILE A 118 -20.76 5.61 -0.07
N ALA A 119 -21.34 4.62 -0.76
CA ALA A 119 -22.24 4.86 -1.89
C ALA A 119 -23.52 5.58 -1.45
N THR A 120 -24.17 5.13 -0.36
CA THR A 120 -25.39 5.75 0.16
C THR A 120 -25.18 7.19 0.62
N LEU A 121 -24.04 7.50 1.24
CA LEU A 121 -23.68 8.86 1.64
C LEU A 121 -23.30 9.75 0.44
N GLY A 122 -23.20 9.18 -0.77
CA GLY A 122 -22.89 9.92 -1.99
C GLY A 122 -21.47 10.47 -2.03
N LEU A 123 -20.50 9.80 -1.39
CA LEU A 123 -19.11 10.24 -1.44
C LEU A 123 -18.51 10.14 -2.86
N ASN A 124 -19.11 9.31 -3.72
CA ASN A 124 -18.78 9.22 -5.13
C ASN A 124 -19.52 10.25 -6.02
N ARG A 125 -20.14 11.31 -5.46
CA ARG A 125 -20.88 12.28 -6.28
C ARG A 125 -20.02 12.91 -7.37
N ASP A 126 -18.88 13.45 -6.95
CA ASP A 126 -17.99 14.30 -7.77
C ASP A 126 -16.59 13.70 -7.95
N ARG A 127 -16.32 12.53 -7.35
CA ARG A 127 -15.02 11.84 -7.36
C ARG A 127 -15.27 10.34 -7.42
N ASP A 128 -14.31 9.60 -7.96
CA ASP A 128 -14.28 8.16 -7.71
C ASP A 128 -13.92 7.89 -6.25
N VAL A 129 -14.39 6.76 -5.72
CA VAL A 129 -13.90 6.24 -4.44
C VAL A 129 -13.18 4.93 -4.67
N LEU A 130 -11.91 4.88 -4.29
CA LEU A 130 -11.08 3.70 -4.35
C LEU A 130 -11.06 3.01 -2.99
N PHE A 131 -11.44 1.74 -2.96
CA PHE A 131 -11.29 0.84 -1.82
C PHE A 131 -10.01 0.03 -2.04
N LEU A 132 -9.00 0.28 -1.21
CA LEU A 132 -7.72 -0.41 -1.29
C LEU A 132 -7.65 -1.50 -0.21
N ALA A 133 -7.46 -2.74 -0.63
CA ALA A 133 -7.22 -3.84 0.31
C ALA A 133 -5.87 -3.68 1.01
N GLN A 134 -5.88 -3.94 2.32
CA GLN A 134 -4.65 -4.06 3.08
C GLN A 134 -3.94 -5.38 2.70
N ARG A 135 -2.60 -5.42 2.83
CA ARG A 135 -1.81 -6.64 2.61
C ARG A 135 -2.35 -7.78 3.49
N GLY A 136 -2.45 -8.99 2.94
CA GLY A 136 -2.93 -10.15 3.70
C GLY A 136 -4.44 -10.20 3.94
N THR A 137 -5.21 -9.22 3.45
CA THR A 137 -6.67 -9.19 3.63
C THR A 137 -7.42 -9.75 2.43
N MET A 138 -8.72 -9.92 2.58
CA MET A 138 -9.60 -10.51 1.58
C MET A 138 -9.34 -9.93 0.16
N HIS A 139 -9.35 -10.81 -0.84
CA HIS A 139 -9.03 -10.51 -2.26
C HIS A 139 -7.60 -10.04 -2.55
N SER A 140 -6.71 -9.96 -1.56
CA SER A 140 -5.27 -9.80 -1.80
C SER A 140 -4.59 -11.16 -1.91
N ASP A 141 -3.45 -11.22 -2.60
CA ASP A 141 -2.58 -12.40 -2.66
C ASP A 141 -1.18 -12.08 -2.12
N PRO A 142 -0.69 -12.77 -1.08
CA PRO A 142 -1.38 -13.82 -0.34
C PRO A 142 -2.50 -13.27 0.55
N PHE A 143 -3.57 -14.06 0.70
CA PHE A 143 -4.56 -13.89 1.77
C PHE A 143 -4.06 -14.59 3.04
N LEU A 144 -4.09 -13.91 4.19
CA LEU A 144 -3.58 -14.41 5.47
C LEU A 144 -4.73 -14.61 6.48
N PRO A 145 -5.54 -15.69 6.33
CA PRO A 145 -6.61 -15.97 7.26
C PRO A 145 -6.07 -16.43 8.62
N CYS A 146 -6.81 -16.10 9.67
CA CYS A 146 -6.58 -16.62 11.02
C CYS A 146 -7.69 -17.61 11.33
N LEU A 147 -7.45 -18.88 11.03
CA LEU A 147 -8.51 -19.89 10.95
C LEU A 147 -9.18 -20.14 12.30
N GLU A 148 -8.43 -20.02 13.40
CA GLU A 148 -8.92 -20.10 14.77
C GLU A 148 -9.84 -18.92 15.10
N ILE A 149 -9.48 -17.72 14.64
CA ILE A 149 -10.29 -16.51 14.84
C ILE A 149 -11.54 -16.56 13.97
N ASP A 150 -11.43 -16.99 12.72
CA ASP A 150 -12.58 -17.12 11.82
C ASP A 150 -13.57 -18.16 12.36
N GLU A 151 -13.07 -19.27 12.91
CA GLU A 151 -13.89 -20.32 13.52
C GLU A 151 -14.58 -19.85 14.81
N PHE A 152 -13.84 -19.13 15.66
CA PHE A 152 -14.39 -18.51 16.87
C PHE A 152 -15.47 -17.48 16.53
N GLN A 153 -15.21 -16.58 15.58
CA GLN A 153 -16.18 -15.59 15.13
C GLN A 153 -17.43 -16.25 14.54
N SER A 154 -17.24 -17.30 13.73
CA SER A 154 -18.35 -18.08 13.18
C SER A 154 -19.20 -18.72 14.27
N ALA A 155 -18.56 -19.29 15.29
CA ALA A 155 -19.26 -19.93 16.41
C ALA A 155 -20.05 -18.94 17.26
N GLN A 156 -19.53 -17.72 17.46
CA GLN A 156 -20.17 -16.71 18.30
C GLN A 156 -21.24 -15.88 17.58
N THR A 157 -20.99 -15.54 16.31
CA THR A 157 -21.82 -14.56 15.59
C THR A 157 -22.63 -15.19 14.46
N GLY A 158 -22.40 -16.47 14.14
CA GLY A 158 -22.92 -17.10 12.93
C GLY A 158 -22.27 -16.59 11.63
N HIS A 159 -21.30 -15.66 11.71
CA HIS A 159 -20.60 -15.07 10.58
C HIS A 159 -19.12 -15.48 10.58
N GLY A 160 -18.62 -15.95 9.43
CA GLY A 160 -17.22 -16.31 9.22
C GLY A 160 -16.66 -15.66 7.97
N ARG A 161 -15.39 -15.21 8.00
CA ARG A 161 -14.71 -14.63 6.84
C ARG A 161 -14.33 -15.67 5.77
N LEU A 162 -14.28 -16.94 6.18
CA LEU A 162 -14.08 -18.08 5.31
C LEU A 162 -15.22 -19.08 5.53
N PRO A 163 -15.79 -19.64 4.45
CA PRO A 163 -16.61 -20.84 4.57
C PRO A 163 -15.81 -21.91 5.33
N ARG A 164 -16.48 -22.62 6.26
CA ARG A 164 -15.83 -23.66 7.09
C ARG A 164 -15.02 -24.67 6.27
N GLU A 165 -15.49 -24.99 5.06
CA GLU A 165 -14.81 -25.89 4.14
C GLU A 165 -13.52 -25.29 3.56
N THR A 166 -13.54 -24.02 3.18
CA THR A 166 -12.37 -23.28 2.69
C THR A 166 -11.32 -23.12 3.80
N GLY A 167 -11.76 -22.81 5.02
CA GLY A 167 -10.86 -22.78 6.18
C GLY A 167 -10.23 -24.15 6.48
N ARG A 168 -10.99 -25.24 6.32
CA ARG A 168 -10.49 -26.61 6.49
C ARG A 168 -9.48 -27.01 5.41
N ARG A 169 -9.66 -26.58 4.15
CA ARG A 169 -8.69 -26.80 3.07
C ARG A 169 -7.41 -26.01 3.26
N LEU A 170 -7.52 -24.71 3.58
CA LEU A 170 -6.36 -23.86 3.86
C LEU A 170 -5.55 -24.36 5.06
N ARG A 171 -6.17 -24.94 6.10
CA ARG A 171 -5.46 -25.64 7.19
C ARG A 171 -4.60 -26.81 6.72
N HIS A 172 -5.06 -27.54 5.71
CA HIS A 172 -4.33 -28.69 5.16
C HIS A 172 -3.28 -28.29 4.12
N GLU A 173 -3.50 -27.19 3.41
CA GLU A 173 -2.66 -26.72 2.31
C GLU A 173 -1.60 -25.70 2.73
N LEU A 174 -1.80 -24.94 3.82
CA LEU A 174 -0.73 -24.10 4.36
C LEU A 174 0.39 -25.02 4.86
N PRO A 175 1.63 -24.91 4.33
CA PRO A 175 2.75 -25.61 4.91
C PRO A 175 2.91 -25.12 6.36
N ARG A 176 3.19 -26.04 7.29
CA ARG A 176 3.56 -25.75 8.70
C ARG A 176 4.74 -24.78 8.88
N ARG A 177 5.27 -24.20 7.79
CA ARG A 177 6.42 -23.30 7.73
C ARG A 177 6.09 -21.81 7.84
N VAL A 178 4.84 -21.43 8.11
CA VAL A 178 4.57 -20.08 8.66
C VAL A 178 4.61 -20.19 10.19
N GLN A 179 5.78 -20.57 10.72
CA GLN A 179 6.05 -20.36 12.14
C GLN A 179 6.21 -18.85 12.30
N MET A 180 5.15 -18.16 12.70
CA MET A 180 5.27 -16.78 13.16
C MET A 180 6.31 -16.80 14.30
N PRO A 181 7.46 -16.11 14.19
CA PRO A 181 8.36 -16.00 15.32
C PRO A 181 7.59 -15.31 16.43
N VAL A 182 7.40 -16.01 17.55
CA VAL A 182 6.89 -15.40 18.77
C VAL A 182 7.94 -14.39 19.18
N PHE A 183 7.66 -13.11 18.96
CA PHE A 183 8.45 -12.03 19.54
C PHE A 183 8.24 -12.11 21.05
N THR A 184 9.16 -12.80 21.73
CA THR A 184 9.30 -12.69 23.17
C THR A 184 9.92 -11.32 23.43
N THR A 185 9.15 -10.42 24.05
CA THR A 185 9.70 -9.21 24.65
C THR A 185 10.61 -9.63 25.79
N GLY A 186 11.90 -9.37 25.63
CA GLY A 186 12.90 -9.43 26.71
C GLY A 186 12.94 -8.13 27.50
#